data_AF-A0A7K0NVJ9-F1
#
_entry.id   AF-A0A7K0NVJ9-F1
#
_cell.length_a   1.000
_cell.length_b   1.000
_cell.length_c   1.000
_cell.angle_alpha   90.00
_cell.angle_beta   90.00
_cell.angle_gamma   90.00
#
_symmetry.space_group_name_H-M   'P 1'
#
loop_
_entity.id
_entity.type
_entity.pdbx_description
1 polymer ?
#
loop_
_entity_poly.entity_id
_entity_poly.type
_entity_poly.pdbx_seq_one_letter_code
_entity_poly.pdbx_strand_id
1 'polypeptide(L)'
;MRRIASDTVWCLLSAAALLALAATPLGGPYTLQPGTTLTVVARHLLYGAAAAAFLLPAFFAPARGSGWLRVLAGPIPVYLGTISYGIFLWHLSLMWFVLNVLHWQPFDGGFIVLLTLTLAASVVVASASWFLLERPLLTLRGAVRA
;
A
#
# COMPACT_ATOMS: atom_id res chain seq x y z
N MET A 1 23.54 -18.48 10.57
CA MET A 1 22.84 -17.59 9.61
C MET A 1 21.61 -18.22 8.93
N ARG A 2 21.60 -19.52 8.57
CA ARG A 2 20.43 -20.18 7.93
C ARG A 2 19.13 -20.28 8.77
N ARG A 3 19.22 -20.29 10.11
CA ARG A 3 18.06 -20.41 11.03
C ARG A 3 17.20 -19.16 11.16
N ILE A 4 17.75 -17.98 10.85
CA ILE A 4 17.02 -16.70 10.95
C ILE A 4 16.20 -16.46 9.66
N ALA A 5 16.70 -16.97 8.53
CA ALA A 5 16.04 -16.92 7.23
C ALA A 5 14.88 -17.94 7.08
N SER A 6 14.76 -18.92 7.99
CA SER A 6 13.69 -19.93 7.94
C SER A 6 12.39 -19.48 8.60
N ASP A 7 12.45 -18.53 9.54
CA ASP A 7 11.25 -18.02 10.19
C ASP A 7 10.75 -16.78 9.45
N THR A 8 9.84 -17.02 8.51
CA THR A 8 9.08 -15.98 7.81
C THR A 8 8.51 -14.93 8.77
N VAL A 9 8.17 -15.33 10.00
CA VAL A 9 7.70 -14.46 11.08
C VAL A 9 8.74 -13.44 11.52
N TRP A 10 10.02 -13.84 11.70
CA TRP A 10 11.08 -12.91 12.11
C TRP A 10 11.42 -11.89 11.02
N CYS A 11 11.34 -12.28 9.74
CA CYS A 11 11.48 -11.34 8.62
C CYS A 11 10.30 -10.36 8.53
N LEU A 12 9.08 -10.82 8.76
CA LEU A 12 7.89 -9.96 8.80
C LEU A 12 7.92 -9.00 9.99
N LEU A 13 8.34 -9.47 11.16
CA LEU A 13 8.52 -8.65 12.36
C LEU A 13 9.62 -7.61 12.16
N SER A 14 10.75 -7.96 11.54
CA SER A 14 11.80 -6.99 11.25
C SER A 14 11.37 -5.97 10.20
N ALA A 15 10.64 -6.38 9.16
CA ALA A 15 10.04 -5.45 8.19
C ALA A 15 9.05 -4.49 8.86
N ALA A 16 8.17 -5.00 9.72
CA ALA A 16 7.22 -4.20 10.48
C ALA A 16 7.93 -3.24 11.44
N ALA A 17 8.99 -3.69 12.12
CA ALA A 17 9.80 -2.85 13.00
C ALA A 17 10.53 -1.73 12.22
N LEU A 18 11.11 -2.05 11.07
CA LEU A 18 11.73 -1.05 10.19
C LEU A 18 10.70 -0.04 9.66
N LEU A 19 9.49 -0.50 9.32
CA LEU A 19 8.41 0.38 8.88
C LEU A 19 7.93 1.29 10.03
N ALA A 20 7.78 0.74 11.24
CA ALA A 20 7.44 1.51 12.44
C ALA A 20 8.53 2.55 12.76
N LEU A 21 9.81 2.18 12.63
CA LEU A 21 10.92 3.11 12.76
C LEU A 21 10.88 4.20 11.66
N ALA A 22 10.57 3.84 10.42
CA ALA A 22 10.39 4.82 9.33
C ALA A 22 9.16 5.73 9.54
N ALA A 23 8.19 5.29 10.34
CA ALA A 23 6.98 6.04 10.70
C ALA A 23 7.17 6.94 11.93
N THR A 24 8.29 6.83 12.65
CA THR A 24 8.63 7.70 13.79
C THR A 24 9.25 9.03 13.34
N PRO A 25 9.34 10.05 14.22
CA PRO A 25 9.71 11.43 13.87
C PRO A 25 11.13 11.64 13.32
N LEU A 26 11.91 10.57 13.19
CA LEU A 26 13.23 10.59 12.55
C LEU A 26 13.19 10.96 11.05
N GLY A 27 12.00 10.96 10.44
CA GLY A 27 11.76 11.28 9.03
C GLY A 27 11.39 12.74 8.71
N GLY A 28 11.45 13.66 9.68
CA GLY A 28 11.09 15.07 9.50
C GLY A 28 9.59 15.35 9.71
N PRO A 29 9.18 16.64 9.79
CA PRO A 29 7.81 17.03 10.13
C PRO A 29 6.81 16.51 9.08
N TYR A 30 5.63 16.03 9.51
CA TYR A 30 4.52 15.56 8.65
C TYR A 30 3.88 16.67 7.80
N THR A 31 4.48 17.85 7.79
CA THR A 31 4.06 19.03 7.04
C THR A 31 4.58 18.94 5.60
N LEU A 32 3.91 19.61 4.66
CA LEU A 32 4.35 19.83 3.27
C LEU A 32 5.63 20.68 3.15
N GLN A 33 6.37 20.88 4.23
CA GLN A 33 7.66 21.58 4.22
C GLN A 33 8.77 20.62 3.80
N PRO A 34 9.65 21.03 2.87
CA PRO A 34 10.83 20.24 2.53
C PRO A 34 11.66 19.98 3.79
N GLY A 35 11.75 18.72 4.21
CA GLY A 35 12.73 18.29 5.20
C GLY A 35 14.15 18.47 4.65
N THR A 36 15.14 18.51 5.53
CA THR A 36 16.56 18.50 5.15
C THR A 36 16.88 17.27 4.28
N THR A 37 17.66 17.43 3.20
CA THR A 37 17.98 16.36 2.23
C THR A 37 18.41 15.05 2.88
N LEU A 38 19.15 15.12 3.99
CA LEU A 38 19.59 13.96 4.76
C LEU A 38 18.43 13.14 5.35
N THR A 39 17.39 13.80 5.89
CA THR A 39 16.21 13.13 6.46
C THR A 39 15.38 12.43 5.40
N VAL A 40 15.27 13.04 4.21
CA VAL A 40 14.59 12.44 3.06
C VAL A 40 15.33 11.18 2.60
N VAL A 41 16.66 11.25 2.44
CA VAL A 41 17.48 10.11 2.02
C VAL A 41 17.43 8.99 3.06
N ALA A 42 17.59 9.29 4.34
CA ALA A 42 17.51 8.30 5.41
C ALA A 42 16.15 7.58 5.43
N ARG A 43 15.05 8.32 5.25
CA ARG A 43 13.70 7.75 5.18
C ARG A 43 13.50 6.82 3.98
N HIS A 44 14.01 7.19 2.81
CA HIS A 44 13.95 6.33 1.62
C HIS A 44 14.79 5.06 1.79
N LEU A 45 15.96 5.15 2.44
CA LEU A 45 16.78 3.99 2.76
C LEU A 45 16.06 3.05 3.74
N LEU A 46 15.38 3.58 4.75
CA LEU A 46 14.57 2.78 5.69
C LEU A 46 13.40 2.09 4.98
N TYR A 47 12.70 2.78 4.08
CA TYR A 47 11.66 2.15 3.26
C TYR A 47 12.22 1.06 2.34
N GLY A 48 13.38 1.30 1.72
CA GLY A 48 14.08 0.29 0.92
C GLY A 48 14.47 -0.94 1.75
N ALA A 49 15.01 -0.73 2.95
CA ALA A 49 15.37 -1.80 3.87
C ALA A 49 14.15 -2.59 4.36
N ALA A 50 13.05 -1.91 4.69
CA ALA A 50 11.80 -2.55 5.07
C ALA A 50 11.21 -3.37 3.91
N ALA A 51 11.23 -2.83 2.70
CA ALA A 51 10.78 -3.54 1.49
C ALA A 51 11.65 -4.77 1.19
N ALA A 52 12.97 -4.66 1.33
CA ALA A 52 13.89 -5.78 1.19
C ALA A 52 13.62 -6.87 2.25
N ALA A 53 13.45 -6.49 3.52
CA ALA A 53 13.09 -7.41 4.61
C ALA A 53 11.75 -8.12 4.36
N PHE A 54 10.77 -7.41 3.80
CA PHE A 54 9.45 -7.95 3.46
C PHE A 54 9.47 -8.91 2.26
N LEU A 55 10.32 -8.63 1.26
CA LEU A 55 10.46 -9.46 0.07
C LEU A 55 11.39 -10.66 0.28
N LEU A 56 12.33 -10.59 1.24
CA LEU A 56 13.29 -11.65 1.56
C LEU A 56 12.62 -13.04 1.73
N PRO A 57 11.51 -13.19 2.49
CA PRO A 57 10.78 -14.45 2.59
C PRO A 57 10.24 -14.95 1.26
N ALA A 58 9.88 -14.08 0.32
CA ALA A 58 9.36 -14.49 -0.98
C ALA A 58 10.45 -15.08 -1.88
N PHE A 59 11.68 -14.59 -1.78
CA PHE A 59 12.81 -15.10 -2.57
C PHE A 59 13.47 -16.34 -1.95
N PHE A 60 13.51 -16.45 -0.63
CA PHE A 60 14.23 -17.52 0.07
C PHE A 60 13.32 -18.64 0.61
N ALA A 61 11.99 -18.47 0.63
CA ALA A 61 11.10 -19.55 1.02
C ALA A 61 11.07 -20.66 -0.06
N PRO A 62 11.10 -21.95 0.33
CA PRO A 62 10.85 -23.04 -0.59
C PRO A 62 9.51 -22.82 -1.30
N ALA A 63 9.49 -22.97 -2.63
CA ALA A 63 8.40 -22.60 -3.57
C ALA A 63 6.97 -23.09 -3.23
N ARG A 64 6.78 -23.89 -2.17
CA ARG A 64 5.48 -24.42 -1.72
C ARG A 64 5.24 -24.35 -0.20
N GLY A 65 6.13 -23.74 0.58
CA GLY A 65 6.17 -23.95 2.05
C GLY A 65 5.82 -22.77 2.96
N SER A 66 5.92 -21.50 2.52
CA SER A 66 5.63 -20.39 3.43
C SER A 66 4.13 -20.07 3.42
N GLY A 67 3.48 -20.21 4.59
CA GLY A 67 2.08 -19.84 4.78
C GLY A 67 1.79 -18.40 4.34
N TRP A 68 2.80 -17.52 4.44
CA TRP A 68 2.77 -16.14 3.95
C TRP A 68 2.49 -16.01 2.46
N LEU A 69 3.23 -16.72 1.59
CA LEU A 69 2.96 -16.66 0.14
C LEU A 69 1.58 -17.19 -0.20
N ARG A 70 1.10 -18.21 0.54
CA ARG A 70 -0.25 -18.74 0.36
C ARG A 70 -1.33 -17.72 0.74
N VAL A 71 -1.09 -16.90 1.77
CA VAL A 71 -1.98 -15.80 2.13
C VAL A 71 -1.98 -14.72 1.04
N LEU A 72 -0.81 -14.29 0.55
CA LEU A 72 -0.73 -13.29 -0.53
C LEU A 72 -1.31 -13.77 -1.88
N ALA A 73 -1.20 -15.06 -2.16
CA ALA A 73 -1.80 -15.67 -3.35
C ALA A 73 -3.33 -15.92 -3.19
N GLY A 74 -3.91 -15.53 -2.06
CA GLY A 74 -5.34 -15.63 -1.82
C GLY A 74 -6.18 -14.70 -2.70
N PRO A 75 -7.49 -14.97 -2.83
CA PRO A 75 -8.38 -14.19 -3.70
C PRO A 75 -8.50 -12.72 -3.28
N ILE A 76 -8.49 -12.44 -1.96
CA ILE A 76 -8.63 -11.09 -1.41
C ILE A 76 -7.42 -10.18 -1.76
N PRO A 77 -6.16 -10.55 -1.43
CA PRO A 77 -5.00 -9.71 -1.77
C PRO A 77 -4.79 -9.57 -3.28
N VAL A 78 -5.07 -10.61 -4.07
CA VAL A 78 -5.03 -10.51 -5.54
C VAL A 78 -6.08 -9.51 -6.04
N TYR A 79 -7.30 -9.56 -5.52
CA TYR A 79 -8.36 -8.61 -5.88
C TYR A 79 -8.00 -7.18 -5.47
N LEU A 80 -7.51 -6.98 -4.24
CA LEU A 80 -7.04 -5.67 -3.76
C LEU A 80 -5.89 -5.12 -4.61
N GLY A 81 -4.94 -5.97 -5.01
CA GLY A 81 -3.88 -5.59 -5.95
C GLY A 81 -4.42 -5.20 -7.33
N THR A 82 -5.47 -5.87 -7.78
CA THR A 82 -6.14 -5.59 -9.05
C THR A 82 -6.80 -4.21 -9.06
N ILE A 83 -7.53 -3.86 -7.99
CA ILE A 83 -8.19 -2.54 -7.87
C ILE A 83 -7.25 -1.43 -7.36
N SER A 84 -6.00 -1.76 -6.99
CA SER A 84 -5.06 -0.82 -6.38
C SER A 84 -4.79 0.42 -7.23
N TYR A 85 -4.75 0.25 -8.56
CA TYR A 85 -4.58 1.35 -9.49
C TYR A 85 -5.77 2.33 -9.44
N GLY A 86 -7.00 1.82 -9.40
CA GLY A 86 -8.19 2.64 -9.23
C GLY A 86 -8.19 3.38 -7.90
N ILE A 87 -7.79 2.74 -6.81
CA ILE A 87 -7.67 3.39 -5.50
C ILE A 87 -6.66 4.55 -5.59
N PHE A 88 -5.50 4.33 -6.20
CA PHE A 88 -4.48 5.36 -6.38
C PHE A 88 -4.99 6.56 -7.19
N LEU A 89 -5.78 6.33 -8.25
CA LEU A 89 -6.36 7.43 -9.04
C LEU A 89 -7.37 8.26 -8.25
N TRP A 90 -8.27 7.60 -7.52
CA TRP A 90 -9.44 8.27 -6.94
C TRP A 90 -9.24 8.79 -5.52
N HIS A 91 -8.26 8.26 -4.77
CA HIS A 91 -8.14 8.58 -3.34
C HIS A 91 -7.93 10.08 -3.07
N LEU A 92 -7.11 10.80 -3.85
CA LEU A 92 -6.89 12.25 -3.63
C LEU A 92 -8.14 13.08 -3.91
N SER A 93 -8.85 12.78 -5.01
CA SER A 93 -10.10 13.45 -5.36
C SER A 93 -11.17 13.21 -4.31
N LEU A 94 -11.29 11.97 -3.83
CA LEU A 94 -12.25 11.60 -2.79
C LEU A 94 -11.87 12.16 -1.42
N MET A 95 -10.58 12.21 -1.09
CA MET A 95 -10.11 12.84 0.15
C MET A 95 -10.52 14.31 0.18
N TRP A 96 -10.28 15.04 -0.91
CA TRP A 96 -10.71 16.43 -1.04
C TRP A 96 -12.22 16.56 -0.97
N PHE A 97 -12.97 15.67 -1.61
CA PHE A 97 -14.43 15.67 -1.53
C PHE A 97 -14.93 15.48 -0.09
N VAL A 98 -14.39 14.50 0.64
CA VAL A 98 -14.75 14.23 2.05
C VAL A 98 -14.41 15.42 2.94
N LEU A 99 -13.23 16.03 2.78
CA LEU A 99 -12.84 17.24 3.52
C LEU A 99 -13.82 18.40 3.30
N ASN A 100 -14.22 18.64 2.04
CA ASN A 100 -15.19 19.69 1.71
C ASN A 100 -16.56 19.42 2.34
N VAL A 101 -17.05 18.17 2.28
CA VAL A 101 -18.36 17.79 2.84
C VAL A 101 -18.38 17.88 4.36
N LEU A 102 -17.28 17.52 5.03
CA LEU A 102 -17.18 17.59 6.49
C LEU A 102 -16.80 19.00 7.00
N HIS A 103 -16.54 19.96 6.10
CA HIS A 103 -16.05 21.30 6.42
C HIS A 103 -14.78 21.29 7.30
N TRP A 104 -13.95 20.25 7.17
CA TRP A 104 -12.72 20.10 7.92
C TRP A 104 -11.54 20.69 7.17
N GLN A 105 -10.64 21.35 7.90
CA GLN A 105 -9.34 21.70 7.34
C GLN A 105 -8.41 20.48 7.34
N PRO A 106 -7.45 20.41 6.40
CA PRO A 106 -6.37 19.43 6.50
C PRO A 106 -5.72 19.53 7.89
N PHE A 107 -5.51 18.38 8.54
CA PHE A 107 -4.88 18.26 9.87
C PHE A 107 -5.72 18.64 11.10
N ASP A 108 -7.04 18.73 10.99
CA ASP A 108 -7.95 19.11 12.08
C ASP A 108 -8.29 17.96 13.08
N GLY A 109 -7.36 17.02 13.29
CA GLY A 109 -7.51 15.92 14.27
C GLY A 109 -8.40 14.73 13.84
N GLY A 110 -9.20 14.85 12.77
CA GLY A 110 -10.08 13.81 12.25
C GLY A 110 -9.43 12.71 11.38
N PHE A 111 -8.14 12.40 11.58
CA PHE A 111 -7.35 11.55 10.67
C PHE A 111 -7.96 10.17 10.43
N ILE A 112 -8.40 9.48 11.50
CA ILE A 112 -8.96 8.13 11.39
C ILE A 112 -10.27 8.14 10.59
N VAL A 113 -11.11 9.14 10.83
CA VAL A 113 -12.39 9.29 10.12
C VAL A 113 -12.14 9.60 8.65
N LEU A 114 -11.25 10.56 8.36
CA LEU A 114 -10.89 10.92 6.99
C LEU A 114 -10.27 9.73 6.23
N LEU A 115 -9.34 9.00 6.86
CA LEU A 115 -8.71 7.81 6.30
C LEU A 115 -9.77 6.75 5.99
N THR A 116 -10.63 6.44 6.94
CA THR A 116 -11.63 5.37 6.79
C THR A 116 -12.64 5.71 5.70
N LEU A 117 -13.17 6.94 5.69
CA LEU A 117 -14.11 7.39 4.67
C LEU A 117 -13.48 7.45 3.27
N THR A 118 -12.29 8.04 3.15
CA THR A 118 -11.58 8.14 1.88
C THR A 118 -11.22 6.76 1.33
N LEU A 119 -10.76 5.86 2.20
CA LEU A 119 -10.40 4.50 1.81
C LEU A 119 -11.64 3.72 1.39
N ALA A 120 -12.72 3.76 2.16
CA ALA A 120 -13.97 3.09 1.80
C ALA A 120 -14.54 3.62 0.48
N ALA A 121 -14.60 4.94 0.32
CA ALA A 121 -15.06 5.57 -0.91
C ALA A 121 -14.18 5.20 -2.11
N SER A 122 -12.85 5.23 -1.95
CA SER A 122 -11.92 4.90 -3.03
C SER A 122 -11.99 3.43 -3.41
N VAL A 123 -12.18 2.50 -2.46
CA VAL A 123 -12.41 1.08 -2.77
C VAL A 123 -13.71 0.89 -3.56
N VAL A 124 -14.80 1.57 -3.18
CA VAL A 124 -16.09 1.48 -3.89
C VAL A 124 -15.97 2.03 -5.31
N VAL A 125 -15.40 3.23 -5.47
CA VAL A 125 -15.23 3.87 -6.77
C VAL A 125 -14.24 3.11 -7.64
N ALA A 126 -13.14 2.61 -7.07
CA ALA A 126 -12.17 1.78 -7.79
C ALA A 126 -12.78 0.45 -8.25
N SER A 127 -13.59 -0.19 -7.41
CA SER A 127 -14.29 -1.43 -7.76
C SER A 127 -15.31 -1.20 -8.88
N ALA A 128 -16.05 -0.10 -8.83
CA ALA A 128 -16.96 0.32 -9.90
C ALA A 128 -16.19 0.61 -11.20
N SER A 129 -15.09 1.35 -11.12
CA SER A 129 -14.20 1.67 -12.26
C SER A 129 -13.62 0.41 -12.89
N TRP A 130 -13.16 -0.56 -12.09
CA TRP A 130 -12.64 -1.84 -12.57
C TRP A 130 -13.70 -2.62 -13.36
N PHE A 131 -14.92 -2.66 -12.85
CA PHE A 131 -16.01 -3.39 -13.51
C PHE A 131 -16.51 -2.67 -14.78
N LEU A 132 -16.52 -1.34 -14.78
CA LEU A 132 -17.06 -0.50 -15.86
C LEU A 132 -16.06 -0.17 -16.96
N LEU A 133 -14.75 -0.13 -16.68
CA LEU A 133 -13.72 0.25 -17.66
C LEU A 133 -12.82 -0.93 -18.00
N GLU A 134 -12.31 -1.64 -17.00
CA GLU A 134 -11.23 -2.61 -17.23
C GLU A 134 -11.74 -3.93 -17.81
N ARG A 135 -12.89 -4.43 -17.33
CA ARG A 135 -13.58 -5.58 -17.96
C ARG A 135 -13.91 -5.35 -19.45
N PRO A 136 -14.58 -4.26 -19.86
CA PRO A 136 -14.92 -4.06 -21.27
C PRO A 136 -13.69 -3.83 -22.16
N LEU A 137 -12.66 -3.13 -21.68
CA LEU A 137 -11.42 -2.91 -22.43
C LEU A 137 -10.62 -4.20 -22.66
N LEU A 138 -10.64 -5.13 -21.69
CA LEU A 138 -10.02 -6.45 -21.84
C LEU A 138 -10.78 -7.33 -22.85
N THR A 139 -12.11 -7.29 -22.88
CA THR A 139 -12.91 -8.00 -23.89
C THR A 139 -12.74 -7.41 -25.30
N LEU A 140 -12.60 -6.09 -25.42
CA LEU A 140 -12.36 -5.42 -26.72
C LEU A 140 -10.96 -5.74 -27.28
N ARG A 141 -9.93 -5.84 -26.43
CA ARG A 141 -8.59 -6.27 -26.86
C ARG A 141 -8.56 -7.72 -27.35
N GLY A 142 -9.41 -8.59 -26.80
CA GLY A 142 -9.58 -9.96 -27.30
C GLY A 142 -10.21 -10.01 -28.68
N ALA A 143 -11.20 -9.14 -28.95
CA ALA A 143 -11.90 -9.06 -30.22
C ALA A 143 -11.06 -8.46 -31.37
N VAL A 144 -10.10 -7.57 -31.08
CA VAL A 144 -9.21 -6.95 -32.09
C VAL A 144 -8.03 -7.86 -32.48
N ARG A 145 -7.74 -8.91 -31.70
CA ARG A 145 -6.67 -9.88 -31.98
C ARG A 145 -7.15 -11.16 -32.66
N ALA A 146 -8.45 -11.31 -32.93
CA ALA A 146 -9.04 -12.41 -33.68
C ALA A 146 -9.32 -11.98 -35.13
#